data_AF-A0A1F2WUJ5-F1
#
_entry.id   AF-A0A1F2WUJ5-F1
#
_cell.length_a   1.000
_cell.length_b   1.000
_cell.length_c   1.000
_cell.angle_alpha   90.00
_cell.angle_beta   90.00
_cell.angle_gamma   90.00
#
_symmetry.space_group_name_H-M   'P 1'
#
loop_
_entity.id
_entity.type
_entity.pdbx_description
1 polymer ?
#
loop_
_entity_poly.entity_id
_entity_poly.type
_entity_poly.pdbx_seq_one_letter_code
_entity_poly.pdbx_strand_id
1 'polypeptide(L)'
;MLTLIAVLSLAMLSLAVSIVMSGCGDPMAQARDLEDQGDLGAAVALYQEVLQDEPDNAEALLGAALDLSFLGRFDEALVFQERLAAVDAEDAQIRTELGFNYLNHQDRPSDAVRVFAEAAVLEPSAKHLTYLAQAQLAAGEVAEAEETLRAAIGLDPSYANSYNVLVRLLQQNGRTNEAQQVVQEASLQGVTIEDLQ
;
A
#
# COMPACT_ATOMS: atom_id res chain seq x y z
N MET A 1 -27.09 -33.46 -56.28
CA MET A 1 -25.73 -33.84 -55.83
C MET A 1 -24.74 -32.98 -56.59
N LEU A 2 -23.73 -32.44 -55.90
CA LEU A 2 -22.91 -31.26 -56.25
C LEU A 2 -23.75 -29.97 -56.12
N THR A 3 -23.52 -29.03 -55.20
CA THR A 3 -22.29 -28.58 -54.55
C THR A 3 -22.59 -28.20 -53.08
N LEU A 4 -22.49 -29.19 -52.21
CA LEU A 4 -22.41 -29.05 -50.75
C LEU A 4 -20.99 -28.58 -50.36
N ILE A 5 -20.56 -27.38 -50.79
CA ILE A 5 -19.20 -26.86 -50.48
C ILE A 5 -19.19 -25.35 -50.12
N ALA A 6 -20.28 -24.60 -50.27
CA ALA A 6 -20.27 -23.15 -50.08
C ALA A 6 -20.70 -22.64 -48.68
N VAL A 7 -20.74 -23.49 -47.64
CA VAL A 7 -21.17 -23.10 -46.27
C VAL A 7 -20.02 -23.22 -45.25
N LEU A 8 -18.77 -23.34 -45.70
CA LEU A 8 -17.65 -23.70 -44.82
C LEU A 8 -16.40 -22.82 -44.97
N SER A 9 -16.57 -21.53 -45.30
CA SER A 9 -15.42 -20.63 -45.48
C SER A 9 -15.54 -19.26 -44.79
N LEU A 10 -16.42 -19.07 -43.81
CA LEU A 10 -16.50 -17.78 -43.09
C LEU A 10 -16.77 -17.91 -41.58
N ALA A 11 -16.27 -18.98 -40.95
CA ALA A 11 -16.39 -19.17 -39.49
C ALA A 11 -15.04 -19.46 -38.79
N MET A 12 -13.90 -19.18 -39.43
CA MET A 12 -12.57 -19.32 -38.81
C MET A 12 -11.64 -18.19 -39.25
N LEU A 13 -12.01 -16.95 -38.90
CA LEU A 13 -11.07 -15.82 -38.91
C LEU A 13 -11.13 -15.01 -37.62
N SER A 14 -11.36 -15.69 -36.49
CA SER A 14 -10.88 -15.26 -35.17
C SER A 14 -9.81 -16.25 -34.72
N LEU A 15 -8.83 -16.48 -35.61
CA LEU A 15 -7.56 -17.04 -35.21
C LEU A 15 -6.90 -15.95 -34.34
N ALA A 16 -7.30 -15.89 -33.07
CA ALA A 16 -6.43 -15.41 -32.02
C ALA A 16 -5.24 -16.36 -32.08
N VAL A 17 -4.30 -15.98 -32.94
CA VAL A 17 -2.96 -16.48 -32.88
C VAL A 17 -2.44 -15.96 -31.55
N SER A 18 -2.73 -16.71 -30.48
CA SER A 18 -1.82 -16.81 -29.35
C SER A 18 -0.53 -17.34 -29.95
N ILE A 19 0.28 -16.45 -30.55
CA ILE A 19 1.69 -16.70 -30.67
C ILE A 19 2.12 -16.78 -29.20
N VAL A 20 2.16 -18.02 -28.70
CA VAL A 20 3.09 -18.46 -27.68
C VAL A 20 4.47 -18.03 -28.21
N MET A 21 4.85 -16.79 -27.90
CA MET A 21 6.20 -16.31 -28.15
C MET A 21 7.08 -17.07 -27.18
N SER A 22 8.05 -17.75 -27.76
CA SER A 22 8.91 -18.71 -27.11
C SER A 22 9.69 -18.11 -25.94
N GLY A 23 9.25 -18.43 -24.73
CA GLY A 23 10.08 -18.53 -23.54
C GLY A 23 9.54 -19.69 -22.71
N CYS A 24 10.16 -20.87 -22.76
CA CYS A 24 9.77 -22.02 -21.93
C CYS A 24 10.16 -21.84 -20.44
N GLY A 25 10.02 -20.63 -19.90
CA GLY A 25 10.32 -20.28 -18.53
C GLY A 25 9.06 -19.88 -17.78
N ASP A 26 9.04 -20.12 -16.48
CA ASP A 26 8.02 -19.58 -15.58
C ASP A 26 7.98 -18.04 -15.72
N PRO A 27 6.85 -17.44 -16.15
CA PRO A 27 6.75 -15.98 -16.33
C PRO A 27 7.01 -15.21 -15.04
N MET A 28 6.70 -15.80 -13.88
CA MET A 28 7.04 -15.21 -12.57
C MET A 28 8.55 -15.18 -12.35
N ALA A 29 9.26 -16.26 -12.68
CA ALA A 29 10.72 -16.28 -12.59
C ALA A 29 11.37 -15.26 -13.53
N GLN A 30 10.84 -15.11 -14.75
CA GLN A 30 11.31 -14.09 -15.70
C GLN A 30 11.05 -12.67 -15.21
N ALA A 31 9.91 -12.41 -14.54
CA ALA A 31 9.62 -11.11 -13.94
C ALA A 31 10.64 -10.77 -12.85
N ARG A 32 10.93 -11.70 -11.93
CA ARG A 32 11.96 -11.52 -10.89
C ARG A 32 13.37 -11.31 -11.49
N ASP A 33 13.71 -12.03 -12.55
CA ASP A 33 15.00 -11.82 -13.25
C ASP A 33 15.09 -10.41 -13.86
N LEU A 34 13.98 -9.82 -14.31
CA LEU A 34 13.93 -8.45 -14.82
C LEU A 34 13.99 -7.41 -13.70
N GLU A 35 13.38 -7.68 -12.55
CA GLU A 35 13.54 -6.87 -11.34
C GLU A 35 15.01 -6.79 -10.92
N ASP A 36 15.71 -7.92 -10.91
CA ASP A 36 17.15 -8.00 -10.60
C ASP A 36 18.02 -7.22 -11.59
N GLN A 37 17.55 -7.08 -12.84
CA GLN A 37 18.19 -6.27 -13.88
C GLN A 37 17.80 -4.78 -13.82
N GLY A 38 16.82 -4.43 -12.96
CA GLY A 38 16.27 -3.08 -12.82
C GLY A 38 15.27 -2.70 -13.92
N ASP A 39 14.84 -3.63 -14.76
CA ASP A 39 13.80 -3.39 -15.78
C ASP A 39 12.41 -3.65 -15.20
N LEU A 40 12.04 -2.82 -14.22
CA LEU A 40 10.76 -2.91 -13.51
C LEU A 40 9.56 -2.75 -14.46
N GLY A 41 9.74 -2.01 -15.56
CA GLY A 41 8.68 -1.83 -16.56
C GLY A 41 8.36 -3.13 -17.29
N ALA A 42 9.38 -3.89 -17.67
CA ALA A 42 9.21 -5.20 -18.29
C ALA A 42 8.72 -6.26 -17.29
N ALA A 43 9.18 -6.21 -16.03
CA ALA A 43 8.68 -7.09 -14.96
C ALA A 43 7.17 -6.90 -14.74
N VAL A 44 6.69 -5.66 -14.64
CA VAL A 44 5.25 -5.34 -14.54
C VAL A 44 4.45 -5.93 -15.72
N ALA A 45 4.98 -5.87 -16.94
CA ALA A 45 4.29 -6.44 -18.09
C ALA A 45 4.13 -7.97 -17.99
N LEU A 46 5.13 -8.67 -17.46
CA LEU A 46 5.04 -10.11 -17.20
C LEU A 46 4.08 -10.43 -16.06
N TYR A 47 4.08 -9.66 -14.97
CA TYR A 47 3.08 -9.83 -13.91
C TYR A 47 1.65 -9.62 -14.44
N GLN A 48 1.45 -8.64 -15.32
CA GLN A 48 0.15 -8.40 -15.96
C GLN A 48 -0.25 -9.55 -16.89
N GLU A 49 0.69 -10.22 -17.54
CA GLU A 49 0.42 -11.44 -18.33
C GLU A 49 -0.03 -12.59 -17.42
N VAL A 50 0.69 -12.84 -16.31
CA VAL A 50 0.29 -13.85 -15.31
C VAL A 50 -1.12 -13.58 -14.79
N LEU A 51 -1.43 -12.31 -14.50
CA LEU A 51 -2.75 -11.90 -13.99
C LEU A 51 -3.89 -12.00 -15.01
N GLN A 52 -3.61 -12.23 -16.31
CA GLN A 52 -4.66 -12.55 -17.28
C GLN A 52 -5.20 -13.96 -17.09
N ASP A 53 -4.32 -14.91 -16.77
CA ASP A 53 -4.67 -16.32 -16.56
C ASP A 53 -5.02 -16.61 -15.10
N GLU A 54 -4.36 -15.93 -14.16
CA GLU A 54 -4.55 -16.07 -12.71
C GLU A 54 -4.86 -14.71 -12.06
N PRO A 55 -6.10 -14.20 -12.17
CA PRO A 55 -6.44 -12.84 -11.72
C PRO A 55 -6.20 -12.57 -10.24
N ASP A 56 -6.21 -13.59 -9.40
CA ASP A 56 -6.05 -13.47 -7.95
C ASP A 56 -4.68 -14.00 -7.48
N ASN A 57 -3.70 -14.12 -8.38
CA ASN A 57 -2.33 -14.49 -8.01
C ASN A 57 -1.71 -13.37 -7.15
N ALA A 58 -1.66 -13.59 -5.83
CA ALA A 58 -1.20 -12.61 -4.86
C ALA A 58 0.26 -12.19 -5.09
N GLU A 59 1.13 -13.10 -5.53
CA GLU A 59 2.53 -12.79 -5.79
C GLU A 59 2.68 -11.86 -7.01
N ALA A 60 1.94 -12.11 -8.09
CA ALA A 60 1.95 -11.25 -9.27
C ALA A 60 1.30 -9.88 -9.00
N LEU A 61 0.23 -9.85 -8.20
CA LEU A 61 -0.36 -8.59 -7.74
C LEU A 61 0.63 -7.76 -6.91
N LEU A 62 1.35 -8.41 -5.99
CA LEU A 62 2.36 -7.76 -5.15
C LEU A 62 3.54 -7.24 -5.97
N GLY A 63 4.12 -8.08 -6.84
CA GLY A 63 5.23 -7.68 -7.71
C GLY A 63 4.87 -6.47 -8.58
N ALA A 64 3.71 -6.52 -9.26
CA ALA A 64 3.24 -5.39 -10.06
C ALA A 64 3.03 -4.12 -9.21
N ALA A 65 2.42 -4.23 -8.03
CA ALA A 65 2.17 -3.10 -7.15
C ALA A 65 3.48 -2.43 -6.66
N LEU A 66 4.46 -3.23 -6.25
CA LEU A 66 5.75 -2.74 -5.75
C LEU A 66 6.54 -2.07 -6.87
N ASP A 67 6.67 -2.71 -8.03
CA ASP A 67 7.42 -2.18 -9.16
C ASP A 67 6.82 -0.88 -9.70
N LEU A 68 5.49 -0.81 -9.81
CA LEU A 68 4.79 0.41 -10.19
C LEU A 68 5.02 1.52 -9.17
N SER A 69 5.05 1.20 -7.87
CA SER A 69 5.35 2.17 -6.81
C SER A 69 6.79 2.68 -6.92
N PHE A 70 7.77 1.80 -7.17
CA PHE A 70 9.17 2.19 -7.40
C PHE A 70 9.36 3.06 -8.65
N LEU A 71 8.56 2.82 -9.69
CA LEU A 71 8.53 3.64 -10.90
C LEU A 71 7.78 4.97 -10.72
N GLY A 72 7.17 5.22 -9.56
CA GLY A 72 6.36 6.41 -9.29
C GLY A 72 5.00 6.42 -10.00
N ARG A 73 4.55 5.27 -10.52
CA ARG A 73 3.26 5.08 -11.21
C ARG A 73 2.18 4.71 -10.20
N PHE A 74 1.96 5.59 -9.22
CA PHE A 74 1.15 5.30 -8.03
C PHE A 74 -0.33 5.01 -8.32
N ASP A 75 -0.91 5.65 -9.34
CA ASP A 75 -2.30 5.40 -9.75
C ASP A 75 -2.49 3.98 -10.28
N GLU A 76 -1.51 3.46 -11.01
CA GLU A 76 -1.53 2.08 -11.51
C GLU A 76 -1.24 1.09 -10.39
N ALA A 77 -0.27 1.40 -9.53
CA ALA A 77 0.02 0.60 -8.34
C ALA A 77 -1.22 0.43 -7.46
N LEU A 78 -2.01 1.49 -7.29
CA LEU A 78 -3.23 1.48 -6.47
C LEU A 78 -4.20 0.38 -6.91
N VAL A 79 -4.39 0.18 -8.22
CA VAL A 79 -5.27 -0.86 -8.76
C VAL A 79 -4.84 -2.25 -8.31
N PHE A 80 -3.53 -2.53 -8.35
CA PHE A 80 -2.99 -3.82 -7.92
C PHE A 80 -3.01 -3.97 -6.40
N GLN A 81 -2.74 -2.90 -5.65
CA GLN A 81 -2.81 -2.91 -4.18
C GLN A 81 -4.23 -3.13 -3.66
N GLU A 82 -5.24 -2.49 -4.25
CA GLU A 82 -6.65 -2.70 -3.88
C GLU A 82 -7.11 -4.14 -4.15
N ARG A 83 -6.68 -4.72 -5.29
CA ARG A 83 -6.94 -6.13 -5.60
C ARG A 83 -6.21 -7.06 -4.64
N LEU A 84 -4.94 -6.79 -4.37
CA LEU A 84 -4.13 -7.59 -3.45
C LEU A 84 -4.74 -7.59 -2.04
N ALA A 85 -5.15 -6.43 -1.54
CA ALA A 85 -5.81 -6.31 -0.23
C ALA A 85 -7.17 -7.04 -0.16
N ALA A 86 -7.83 -7.30 -1.29
CA ALA A 86 -9.06 -8.09 -1.37
C ALA A 86 -8.78 -9.60 -1.39
N VAL A 87 -7.65 -10.02 -1.97
CA VAL A 87 -7.21 -11.43 -2.01
C VAL A 87 -6.56 -11.84 -0.68
N ASP A 88 -5.66 -11.00 -0.16
CA ASP A 88 -4.96 -11.22 1.10
C ASP A 88 -5.47 -10.26 2.18
N ALA A 89 -6.51 -10.72 2.88
CA ALA A 89 -7.22 -9.92 3.86
C ALA A 89 -6.49 -9.78 5.21
N GLU A 90 -5.45 -10.58 5.47
CA GLU A 90 -4.83 -10.72 6.81
C GLU A 90 -3.39 -10.17 6.90
N ASP A 91 -2.92 -9.45 5.87
CA ASP A 91 -1.59 -8.85 5.87
C ASP A 91 -1.60 -7.34 6.21
N ALA A 92 -1.05 -6.98 7.37
CA ALA A 92 -0.95 -5.60 7.85
C ALA A 92 0.00 -4.73 7.00
N GLN A 93 1.02 -5.32 6.39
CA GLN A 93 1.97 -4.60 5.53
C GLN A 93 1.30 -4.18 4.23
N ILE A 94 0.51 -5.06 3.59
CA ILE A 94 -0.27 -4.72 2.40
C ILE A 94 -1.22 -3.55 2.69
N ARG A 95 -1.91 -3.56 3.85
CA ARG A 95 -2.78 -2.45 4.26
C ARG A 95 -2.01 -1.16 4.51
N THR A 96 -0.81 -1.26 5.07
CA THR A 96 0.06 -0.12 5.33
C THR A 96 0.53 0.53 4.03
N GLU A 97 0.97 -0.25 3.04
CA GLU A 97 1.40 0.26 1.74
C GLU A 97 0.24 0.92 0.97
N LEU A 98 -0.94 0.29 0.97
CA LEU A 98 -2.14 0.88 0.40
C LEU A 98 -2.53 2.20 1.09
N GLY A 99 -2.41 2.25 2.42
CA GLY A 99 -2.66 3.47 3.21
C GLY A 99 -1.71 4.61 2.83
N PHE A 100 -0.43 4.31 2.65
CA PHE A 100 0.53 5.31 2.18
C PHE A 100 0.25 5.79 0.76
N ASN A 101 -0.18 4.91 -0.15
CA ASN A 101 -0.58 5.33 -1.49
C ASN A 101 -1.78 6.30 -1.44
N TYR A 102 -2.83 5.94 -0.71
CA TYR A 102 -4.00 6.81 -0.51
C TYR A 102 -3.62 8.18 0.07
N LEU A 103 -2.77 8.19 1.09
CA LEU A 103 -2.41 9.40 1.83
C LEU A 103 -1.47 10.32 1.04
N ASN A 104 -0.44 9.75 0.41
CA ASN A 104 0.67 10.53 -0.16
C ASN A 104 0.51 10.82 -1.65
N HIS A 105 -0.28 10.03 -2.37
CA HIS A 105 -0.34 10.09 -3.83
C HIS A 105 -1.74 10.32 -4.39
N GLN A 106 -2.78 9.94 -3.64
CA GLN A 106 -4.16 10.00 -4.13
C GLN A 106 -5.01 11.13 -3.53
N ASP A 107 -4.52 11.83 -2.51
CA ASP A 107 -5.29 12.83 -1.75
C ASP A 107 -6.60 12.23 -1.18
N ARG A 108 -6.53 10.98 -0.71
CA ARG A 108 -7.67 10.20 -0.17
C ARG A 108 -7.45 9.85 1.31
N PRO A 109 -7.38 10.84 2.22
CA PRO A 109 -7.03 10.61 3.61
C PRO A 109 -8.05 9.71 4.36
N SER A 110 -9.35 9.80 4.06
CA SER A 110 -10.35 8.93 4.70
C SER A 110 -10.18 7.45 4.32
N ASP A 111 -9.75 7.15 3.09
CA ASP A 111 -9.44 5.78 2.70
C ASP A 111 -8.16 5.27 3.37
N ALA A 112 -7.16 6.15 3.54
CA ALA A 112 -5.96 5.85 4.31
C ALA A 112 -6.28 5.55 5.79
N VAL A 113 -7.15 6.34 6.43
CA VAL A 113 -7.63 6.08 7.80
C VAL A 113 -8.20 4.68 7.92
N ARG A 114 -9.09 4.30 6.98
CA ARG A 114 -9.72 2.98 6.98
C ARG A 114 -8.68 1.86 6.91
N VAL A 115 -7.77 1.88 5.93
CA VAL A 115 -6.81 0.78 5.78
C VAL A 115 -5.73 0.76 6.86
N PHE A 116 -5.30 1.91 7.39
CA PHE A 116 -4.39 1.93 8.54
C PHE A 116 -5.05 1.44 9.82
N ALA A 117 -6.35 1.71 10.02
CA ALA A 117 -7.09 1.14 11.13
C ALA A 117 -7.15 -0.39 11.03
N GLU A 118 -7.38 -0.92 9.83
CA GLU A 118 -7.34 -2.37 9.58
C GLU A 118 -5.93 -2.95 9.83
N ALA A 119 -4.86 -2.27 9.39
CA ALA A 119 -3.48 -2.66 9.69
C ALA A 119 -3.19 -2.71 11.20
N ALA A 120 -3.67 -1.71 11.95
CA ALA A 120 -3.50 -1.63 13.40
C ALA A 120 -4.29 -2.70 14.17
N VAL A 121 -5.38 -3.23 13.58
CA VAL A 121 -6.12 -4.38 14.13
C VAL A 121 -5.37 -5.69 13.86
N LEU A 122 -4.86 -5.87 12.64
CA LEU A 122 -4.12 -7.07 12.22
C LEU A 122 -2.80 -7.20 13.00
N GLU A 123 -2.05 -6.11 13.10
CA GLU A 123 -0.81 -6.05 13.87
C GLU A 123 -0.83 -4.83 14.82
N PRO A 124 -1.33 -5.02 16.06
CA PRO A 124 -1.34 -3.95 17.05
C PRO A 124 0.09 -3.51 17.42
N SER A 125 0.46 -2.30 16.99
CA SER A 125 1.76 -1.68 17.30
C SER A 125 1.64 -0.16 17.39
N ALA A 126 2.54 0.47 18.16
CA ALA A 126 2.59 1.93 18.23
C ALA A 126 2.89 2.56 16.86
N LYS A 127 3.67 1.87 16.02
CA LYS A 127 3.95 2.24 14.63
C LYS A 127 2.64 2.33 13.82
N HIS A 128 1.82 1.29 13.80
CA HIS A 128 0.56 1.29 13.02
C HIS A 128 -0.46 2.30 13.57
N LEU A 129 -0.56 2.45 14.90
CA LEU A 129 -1.40 3.50 15.50
C LEU A 129 -0.90 4.91 15.13
N THR A 130 0.41 5.12 15.03
CA THR A 130 0.97 6.41 14.60
C THR A 130 0.70 6.68 13.11
N TYR A 131 0.67 5.66 12.25
CA TYR A 131 0.25 5.81 10.85
C TYR A 131 -1.24 6.17 10.74
N LEU A 132 -2.09 5.47 11.50
CA LEU A 132 -3.52 5.79 11.59
C LEU A 132 -3.73 7.24 12.04
N ALA A 133 -3.08 7.67 13.11
CA ALA A 133 -3.21 9.04 13.61
C ALA A 133 -2.79 10.09 12.58
N GLN A 134 -1.71 9.86 11.82
CA GLN A 134 -1.29 10.77 10.76
C GLN A 134 -2.34 10.88 9.65
N ALA A 135 -2.97 9.76 9.27
CA ALA A 135 -4.07 9.78 8.30
C ALA A 135 -5.32 10.49 8.86
N GLN A 136 -5.64 10.31 10.15
CA GLN A 136 -6.73 11.01 10.83
C GLN A 136 -6.50 12.52 10.82
N LEU A 137 -5.27 12.98 11.09
CA LEU A 137 -4.91 14.39 10.99
C LEU A 137 -5.10 14.94 9.58
N ALA A 138 -4.69 14.19 8.55
CA ALA A 138 -4.89 14.59 7.16
C ALA A 138 -6.38 14.61 6.76
N ALA A 139 -7.21 13.76 7.39
CA ALA A 139 -8.66 13.76 7.22
C ALA A 139 -9.38 14.87 8.02
N GLY A 140 -8.67 15.59 8.90
CA GLY A 140 -9.24 16.59 9.80
C GLY A 140 -9.87 16.02 11.08
N GLU A 141 -9.70 14.73 11.35
CA GLU A 141 -10.16 14.00 12.54
C GLU A 141 -9.19 14.22 13.72
N VAL A 142 -9.06 15.48 14.12
CA VAL A 142 -8.04 15.95 15.07
C VAL A 142 -8.19 15.33 16.46
N ALA A 143 -9.41 15.14 16.95
CA ALA A 143 -9.65 14.59 18.29
C ALA A 143 -9.31 13.10 18.34
N GLU A 144 -9.72 12.35 17.31
CA GLU A 144 -9.46 10.94 17.13
C GLU A 144 -7.95 10.67 16.96
N ALA A 145 -7.25 11.53 16.24
CA ALA A 145 -5.80 11.45 16.10
C ALA A 145 -5.08 11.60 17.45
N GLU A 146 -5.47 12.55 18.29
CA GLU A 146 -4.88 12.71 19.62
C GLU A 146 -5.10 11.47 20.50
N GLU A 147 -6.34 10.94 20.51
CA GLU A 147 -6.66 9.72 21.26
C GLU A 147 -5.79 8.54 20.78
N THR A 148 -5.68 8.38 19.46
CA THR A 148 -4.88 7.32 18.82
C THR A 148 -3.40 7.44 19.15
N LEU A 149 -2.84 8.67 19.16
CA LEU A 149 -1.44 8.89 19.53
C LEU A 149 -1.17 8.59 21.01
N ARG A 150 -2.10 8.93 21.90
CA ARG A 150 -2.00 8.58 23.32
C ARG A 150 -2.08 7.06 23.51
N ALA A 151 -2.93 6.37 22.75
CA ALA A 151 -2.96 4.91 22.73
C ALA A 151 -1.65 4.32 22.20
N ALA A 152 -1.05 4.90 21.15
CA ALA A 152 0.24 4.49 20.62
C ALA A 152 1.37 4.63 21.65
N ILE A 153 1.41 5.75 22.38
CA ILE A 153 2.36 5.98 23.48
C ILE A 153 2.14 4.97 24.62
N GLY A 154 0.88 4.69 24.97
CA GLY A 154 0.55 3.69 25.99
C GLY A 154 0.97 2.27 25.59
N LEU A 155 0.96 1.97 24.29
CA LEU A 155 1.34 0.66 23.75
C LEU A 155 2.87 0.48 23.67
N ASP A 156 3.61 1.51 23.24
CA ASP A 156 5.07 1.54 23.27
C ASP A 156 5.58 2.93 23.69
N PRO A 157 5.91 3.12 24.98
CA PRO A 157 6.45 4.37 25.48
C PRO A 157 7.86 4.72 24.96
N SER A 158 8.52 3.82 24.23
CA SER A 158 9.83 4.07 23.62
C SER A 158 9.74 4.54 22.17
N TYR A 159 8.55 4.48 21.55
CA TYR A 159 8.36 4.83 20.15
C TYR A 159 8.27 6.35 19.95
N ALA A 160 9.42 6.96 19.67
CA ALA A 160 9.58 8.42 19.54
C ALA A 160 8.59 9.10 18.59
N ASN A 161 8.22 8.42 17.51
CA ASN A 161 7.38 9.04 16.48
C ASN A 161 5.97 9.39 17.00
N SER A 162 5.38 8.58 17.89
CA SER A 162 4.08 8.90 18.51
C SER A 162 4.13 10.22 19.26
N TYR A 163 5.19 10.43 20.05
CA TYR A 163 5.40 11.67 20.79
C TYR A 163 5.65 12.86 19.85
N ASN A 164 6.50 12.69 18.83
CA ASN A 164 6.79 13.75 17.86
C ASN A 164 5.50 14.25 17.17
N VAL A 165 4.63 13.33 16.74
CA VAL A 165 3.36 13.69 16.10
C VAL A 165 2.40 14.34 17.10
N LEU A 166 2.30 13.84 18.34
CA LEU A 166 1.43 14.43 19.36
C LEU A 166 1.87 15.83 19.79
N VAL A 167 3.17 16.05 19.98
CA VAL A 167 3.72 17.37 20.32
C VAL A 167 3.42 18.36 19.20
N ARG A 168 3.67 17.99 17.94
CA ARG A 168 3.37 18.84 16.77
C ARG A 168 1.89 19.20 16.72
N LEU A 169 1.02 18.22 16.93
CA LEU A 169 -0.44 18.41 16.97
C LEU A 169 -0.85 19.43 18.04
N LEU A 170 -0.37 19.25 19.27
CA LEU A 170 -0.69 20.13 20.40
C LEU A 170 -0.18 21.55 20.17
N GLN A 171 1.02 21.71 19.61
CA GLN A 171 1.58 23.02 19.25
C GLN A 171 0.75 23.74 18.18
N GLN A 172 0.37 23.05 17.11
CA GLN A 172 -0.46 23.61 16.04
C GLN A 172 -1.84 24.06 16.56
N ASN A 173 -2.36 23.38 17.58
CA ASN A 173 -3.61 23.73 18.24
C ASN A 173 -3.46 24.75 19.39
N GLY A 174 -2.27 25.33 19.59
CA GLY A 174 -2.01 26.34 20.63
C GLY A 174 -1.98 25.79 22.06
N ARG A 175 -1.96 24.46 22.24
CA ARG A 175 -1.93 23.76 23.53
C ARG A 175 -0.49 23.55 24.01
N THR A 176 0.29 24.64 24.04
CA THR A 176 1.74 24.62 24.31
C THR A 176 2.10 24.00 25.66
N ASN A 177 1.30 24.23 26.70
CA ASN A 177 1.55 23.65 28.03
C ASN A 177 1.44 22.12 28.01
N GLU A 178 0.46 21.58 27.28
CA GLU A 178 0.29 20.13 27.16
C GLU A 178 1.38 19.53 26.27
N ALA A 179 1.79 20.22 25.21
CA ALA A 179 2.94 19.81 24.40
C ALA A 179 4.22 19.68 25.24
N GLN A 180 4.48 20.64 26.15
CA GLN A 180 5.62 20.57 27.08
C GLN A 180 5.52 19.40 28.05
N GLN A 181 4.31 19.08 28.53
CA GLN A 181 4.10 17.90 29.38
C GLN A 181 4.43 16.61 28.62
N VAL A 182 4.00 16.49 27.37
CA VAL A 182 4.30 15.32 26.52
C VAL A 182 5.80 15.20 26.25
N VAL A 183 6.52 16.31 26.00
CA VAL A 183 7.99 16.30 25.86
C VAL A 183 8.67 15.84 27.16
N GLN A 184 8.17 16.30 28.30
CA GLN A 184 8.70 15.89 29.59
C GLN A 184 8.44 14.40 29.86
N GLU A 185 7.26 13.90 29.49
CA GLU A 185 6.92 12.48 29.57
C GLU A 185 7.87 11.63 28.70
N ALA A 186 8.08 12.00 27.44
CA ALA A 186 9.03 11.33 26.56
C ALA A 186 10.44 11.29 27.16
N SER A 187 10.90 12.42 27.73
CA SER A 187 12.21 12.51 28.37
C SER A 187 12.35 11.56 29.56
N LEU A 188 11.27 11.36 30.34
CA LEU A 188 11.26 10.40 31.45
C LEU A 188 11.33 8.95 30.95
N GLN A 189 10.83 8.67 29.75
CA GLN A 189 10.97 7.37 29.08
C GLN A 189 12.32 7.20 28.36
N GLY A 190 13.22 8.20 28.43
CA GLY A 190 14.50 8.18 27.72
C GLY A 190 14.36 8.38 26.20
N VAL A 191 13.22 8.91 25.76
CA VAL A 191 12.92 9.21 24.36
C VAL A 191 13.27 10.66 24.08
N THR A 192 14.17 10.87 23.12
CA THR A 192 14.49 12.21 22.61
C THR A 192 13.46 12.62 21.57
N ILE A 193 12.75 13.71 21.82
CA ILE A 193 11.87 14.36 20.84
C ILE A 193 12.72 15.27 19.99
N GLU A 194 12.61 15.14 18.66
CA GLU A 194 13.31 16.04 17.75
C GLU A 194 12.80 17.45 17.97
N ASP A 195 13.71 18.43 18.14
CA ASP A 195 13.33 19.84 18.30
C ASP A 195 12.52 20.28 17.07
N LEU A 196 11.20 20.37 17.23
CA LEU A 196 10.27 20.87 16.22
C LEU A 196 10.43 22.40 16.16
N GLN A 197 11.42 22.87 15.40
CA GLN A 197 11.62 24.28 15.06
C GLN A 197 10.56 24.81 14.09
#